data_AF-A0A3M1PQI9-F1
#
_entry.id   AF-A0A3M1PQI9-F1
#
_cell.length_a   1.000
_cell.length_b   1.000
_cell.length_c   1.000
_cell.angle_alpha   90.00
_cell.angle_beta   90.00
_cell.angle_gamma   90.00
#
_symmetry.space_group_name_H-M   'P 1'
#
loop_
_entity.id
_entity.type
_entity.pdbx_description
1 polymer ?
#
loop_
_entity_poly.entity_id
_entity_poly.type
_entity_poly.pdbx_seq_one_letter_code
_entity_poly.pdbx_strand_id
1 'polypeptide(L)'
;IRVVSEVLSSHGSTSMGSVCGSTLALMDAGVPIAKPVSGAAMGLIKEGDEVRILTDIQGIEDFLGDMDFKVAGTDTGITALQMDMKITGLPVSIVAEAITKARAARLHILEKMTAAIDKPREELSPYAPRLLTIKIDPEFIGMVIGPGGKTIKGITEQTGAKVDIEDDGTVTISAIDGEKAKAARAIIEGMTRKLSAGDVYVGKVTRIIPIGAFVEFLPGKEGMIHISQLADYRVGKVEDEVAIGDEVIVKIREIDQRGRINLTRLGIHPDEATAARGAVAQ
;
A
#
# COMPACT_ATOMS: atom_id res chain seq x y z
N ILE A 1 -1.45 -11.37 2.94
CA ILE A 1 -2.16 -11.25 4.24
C ILE A 1 -1.96 -12.57 4.98
N ARG A 2 -1.54 -12.53 6.25
CA ARG A 2 -1.39 -13.73 7.09
C ARG A 2 -2.39 -13.64 8.23
N VAL A 3 -3.18 -14.68 8.42
CA VAL A 3 -4.08 -14.83 9.57
C VAL A 3 -3.65 -16.07 10.33
N VAL A 4 -3.58 -15.95 11.65
CA VAL A 4 -3.31 -17.07 12.56
C VAL A 4 -4.51 -17.17 13.49
N SER A 5 -5.14 -18.33 13.55
CA SER A 5 -6.21 -18.63 14.48
C SER A 5 -5.66 -19.51 15.58
N GLU A 6 -5.68 -19.02 16.82
CA GLU A 6 -5.24 -19.76 18.00
C GLU A 6 -6.47 -20.20 18.80
N VAL A 7 -6.59 -21.51 19.00
CA VAL A 7 -7.72 -22.11 19.71
C VAL A 7 -7.40 -22.17 21.20
N LEU A 8 -7.98 -21.25 21.97
CA LEU A 8 -7.79 -21.19 23.43
C LEU A 8 -8.73 -22.13 24.20
N SER A 9 -9.86 -22.49 23.61
CA SER A 9 -10.80 -23.48 24.14
C SER A 9 -11.54 -24.18 23.00
N SER A 10 -11.98 -25.42 23.24
CA SER A 10 -12.67 -26.22 22.24
C SER A 10 -13.76 -27.07 22.88
N HIS A 11 -15.01 -26.81 22.49
CA HIS A 11 -16.15 -27.68 22.82
C HIS A 11 -17.16 -27.77 21.66
N GLY A 12 -16.70 -27.48 20.45
CA GLY A 12 -17.49 -27.46 19.22
C GLY A 12 -16.55 -27.30 18.03
N SER A 13 -17.01 -26.74 16.92
CA SER A 13 -16.17 -26.57 15.73
C SER A 13 -15.25 -25.35 15.80
N THR A 14 -14.01 -25.60 16.21
CA THR A 14 -12.94 -24.59 16.21
C THR A 14 -12.57 -24.13 14.80
N SER A 15 -12.80 -24.95 13.77
CA SER A 15 -12.61 -24.56 12.37
C SER A 15 -13.64 -23.52 11.92
N MET A 16 -14.92 -23.67 12.28
CA MET A 16 -15.94 -22.65 12.01
C MET A 16 -15.73 -21.40 12.87
N GLY A 17 -15.34 -21.58 14.14
CA GLY A 17 -14.89 -20.48 15.00
C GLY A 17 -13.73 -19.69 14.38
N SER A 18 -12.78 -20.38 13.74
CA SER A 18 -11.65 -19.75 13.05
C SER A 18 -12.09 -18.95 11.83
N VAL A 19 -13.08 -19.40 11.06
CA VAL A 19 -13.64 -18.63 9.92
C VAL A 19 -14.29 -17.34 10.43
N CYS A 20 -15.11 -17.43 11.48
CA CYS A 20 -15.78 -16.27 12.06
C CYS A 20 -14.77 -15.27 12.66
N GLY A 21 -13.84 -15.76 13.46
CA GLY A 21 -12.79 -14.94 14.08
C GLY A 21 -11.87 -14.29 13.04
N SER A 22 -11.48 -15.04 11.99
CA SER A 22 -10.64 -14.50 10.90
C SER A 22 -11.38 -13.41 10.12
N THR A 23 -12.67 -13.57 9.88
CA THR A 23 -13.48 -12.54 9.21
C THR A 23 -13.47 -11.24 10.01
N LEU A 24 -13.75 -11.31 11.31
CA LEU A 24 -13.71 -10.14 12.18
C LEU A 24 -12.31 -9.53 12.26
N ALA A 25 -11.26 -10.35 12.40
CA ALA A 25 -9.88 -9.88 12.45
C ALA A 25 -9.45 -9.17 11.16
N LEU A 26 -9.88 -9.66 9.99
CA LEU A 26 -9.63 -9.02 8.70
C LEU A 26 -10.36 -7.67 8.60
N MET A 27 -11.62 -7.62 9.01
CA MET A 27 -12.40 -6.39 9.03
C MET A 27 -11.80 -5.35 9.99
N ASP A 28 -11.40 -5.77 11.18
CA ASP A 28 -10.73 -4.91 12.17
C ASP A 28 -9.37 -4.40 11.67
N ALA A 29 -8.62 -5.23 10.94
CA ALA A 29 -7.36 -4.83 10.32
C ALA A 29 -7.53 -3.87 9.12
N GLY A 30 -8.76 -3.61 8.68
CA GLY A 30 -9.07 -2.76 7.52
C GLY A 30 -8.90 -3.45 6.17
N VAL A 31 -8.94 -4.79 6.13
CA VAL A 31 -8.87 -5.54 4.89
C VAL A 31 -10.22 -5.43 4.15
N PRO A 32 -10.24 -4.99 2.88
CA PRO A 32 -11.48 -4.78 2.13
C PRO A 32 -12.05 -6.11 1.62
N ILE A 33 -12.56 -6.95 2.52
CA ILE A 33 -13.29 -8.17 2.15
C ILE A 33 -14.63 -7.80 1.50
N ALA A 34 -15.02 -8.52 0.44
CA ALA A 34 -16.25 -8.20 -0.30
C ALA A 34 -17.51 -8.36 0.54
N LYS A 35 -17.55 -9.39 1.39
CA LYS A 35 -18.64 -9.69 2.32
C LYS A 35 -18.12 -10.46 3.54
N PRO A 36 -18.70 -10.28 4.73
CA PRO A 36 -18.36 -11.09 5.90
C PRO A 36 -18.83 -12.55 5.72
N VAL A 37 -18.02 -13.48 6.20
CA VAL A 37 -18.26 -14.93 6.12
C VAL A 37 -18.43 -15.49 7.51
N SER A 38 -19.51 -16.25 7.73
CA SER A 38 -19.72 -17.03 8.95
C SER A 38 -19.68 -18.52 8.65
N GLY A 39 -19.39 -19.32 9.66
CA GLY A 39 -19.39 -20.78 9.61
C GLY A 39 -20.29 -21.37 10.69
N ALA A 40 -20.90 -22.52 10.40
CA ALA A 40 -21.65 -23.31 11.36
C ALA A 40 -21.29 -24.79 11.20
N ALA A 41 -21.16 -25.50 12.32
CA ALA A 41 -21.02 -26.94 12.33
C ALA A 41 -22.37 -27.58 12.58
N MET A 42 -22.62 -28.66 11.86
CA MET A 42 -23.89 -29.35 11.84
C MET A 42 -23.62 -30.84 11.98
N GLY A 43 -24.55 -31.53 12.63
CA GLY A 43 -24.50 -32.97 12.78
C GLY A 43 -25.77 -33.61 12.29
N LEU A 44 -25.72 -34.92 12.12
CA LEU A 44 -26.87 -35.74 11.79
C LEU A 44 -26.78 -37.05 12.56
N ILE A 45 -27.89 -37.44 13.17
CA ILE A 45 -28.08 -38.76 13.81
C ILE A 45 -29.21 -39.46 13.06
N LYS A 46 -29.03 -40.75 12.78
CA LYS A 46 -29.98 -41.62 12.10
C LYS A 46 -30.16 -42.93 12.87
N GLU A 47 -31.38 -43.19 13.33
CA GLU A 47 -31.76 -44.46 13.95
C GLU A 47 -32.93 -45.07 13.18
N GLY A 48 -32.70 -46.21 12.52
CA GLY A 48 -33.67 -46.78 11.59
C GLY A 48 -34.02 -45.79 10.47
N ASP A 49 -35.29 -45.39 10.39
CA ASP A 49 -35.80 -44.40 9.44
C ASP A 49 -35.85 -42.97 10.00
N GLU A 50 -35.60 -42.79 11.30
CA GLU A 50 -35.63 -41.48 11.94
C GLU A 50 -34.31 -40.74 11.72
N VAL A 51 -34.40 -39.47 11.31
CA VAL A 51 -33.25 -38.59 11.12
C VAL A 51 -33.44 -37.31 11.94
N ARG A 52 -32.36 -36.91 12.62
CA ARG A 52 -32.26 -35.65 13.36
C ARG A 52 -31.03 -34.88 12.91
N ILE A 53 -31.23 -33.61 12.60
CA ILE A 53 -30.17 -32.68 12.20
C ILE A 53 -29.89 -31.77 13.39
N LEU A 54 -28.64 -31.77 13.84
CA LEU A 54 -28.15 -30.98 14.96
C LEU A 54 -27.47 -29.71 14.45
N THR A 55 -27.66 -28.61 15.17
CA THR A 55 -27.10 -27.30 14.82
C THR A 55 -26.09 -26.89 15.88
N ASP A 56 -24.93 -26.42 15.43
CA ASP A 56 -23.79 -26.02 16.26
C ASP A 56 -23.35 -27.12 17.23
N ILE A 57 -22.98 -28.26 16.65
CA ILE A 57 -22.68 -29.47 17.41
C ILE A 57 -21.49 -29.32 18.37
N GLN A 58 -21.66 -29.92 19.54
CA GLN A 58 -20.59 -30.14 20.50
C GLN A 58 -19.70 -31.31 20.07
N GLY A 59 -18.51 -31.40 20.68
CA GLY A 59 -17.58 -32.50 20.40
C GLY A 59 -18.18 -33.90 20.67
N ILE A 60 -19.07 -34.03 21.66
CA ILE A 60 -19.75 -35.30 21.95
C ILE A 60 -20.80 -35.66 20.89
N GLU A 61 -21.51 -34.66 20.36
CA GLU A 61 -22.53 -34.85 19.32
C GLU A 61 -21.89 -35.15 17.97
N ASP A 62 -20.70 -34.60 17.68
CA ASP A 62 -19.87 -35.03 16.57
C ASP A 62 -19.46 -36.50 16.74
N PHE A 63 -18.85 -36.84 17.88
CA PHE A 63 -18.33 -38.20 18.13
C PHE A 63 -19.41 -39.29 18.00
N LEU A 64 -20.62 -39.02 18.47
CA LEU A 64 -21.75 -39.96 18.43
C LEU A 64 -22.62 -39.84 17.17
N GLY A 65 -22.44 -38.78 16.37
CA GLY A 65 -23.20 -38.54 15.16
C GLY A 65 -22.84 -39.48 14.00
N ASP A 66 -23.77 -39.66 13.07
CA ASP A 66 -23.61 -40.50 11.88
C ASP A 66 -23.05 -39.74 10.68
N MET A 67 -23.14 -38.42 10.72
CA MET A 67 -22.54 -37.51 9.76
C MET A 67 -22.33 -36.16 10.43
N ASP A 68 -21.19 -35.54 10.14
CA ASP A 68 -20.90 -34.18 10.56
C ASP A 68 -20.50 -33.36 9.32
N PHE A 69 -20.91 -32.10 9.30
CA PHE A 69 -20.58 -31.22 8.20
C PHE A 69 -20.43 -29.78 8.65
N LYS A 70 -19.54 -29.08 7.97
CA LYS A 70 -19.16 -27.71 8.25
C LYS A 70 -19.53 -26.87 7.03
N VAL A 71 -20.33 -25.84 7.24
CA VAL A 71 -20.79 -24.95 6.18
C VAL A 71 -20.34 -23.53 6.48
N ALA A 72 -19.55 -22.95 5.59
CA ALA A 72 -19.14 -21.55 5.65
C ALA A 72 -19.71 -20.77 4.46
N GLY A 73 -20.03 -19.50 4.68
CA GLY A 73 -20.55 -18.65 3.61
C GLY A 73 -21.01 -17.28 4.05
N THR A 74 -21.40 -16.48 3.07
CA THR A 74 -21.98 -15.14 3.26
C THR A 74 -23.51 -15.23 3.40
N ASP A 75 -24.17 -14.08 3.44
CA ASP A 75 -25.63 -13.95 3.32
C ASP A 75 -26.20 -14.50 1.99
N THR A 76 -25.41 -14.44 0.92
CA THR A 76 -25.83 -14.77 -0.45
C THR A 76 -25.40 -16.15 -0.95
N GLY A 77 -24.48 -16.84 -0.26
CA GLY A 77 -23.98 -18.11 -0.77
C GLY A 77 -23.06 -18.86 0.17
N ILE A 78 -22.80 -20.13 -0.16
CA ILE A 78 -21.80 -20.98 0.50
C ILE A 78 -20.43 -20.69 -0.14
N THR A 79 -19.40 -20.49 0.67
CA THR A 79 -18.01 -20.33 0.23
C THR A 79 -17.21 -21.61 0.43
N ALA A 80 -17.55 -22.40 1.45
CA ALA A 80 -16.97 -23.72 1.68
C ALA A 80 -17.97 -24.68 2.31
N LEU A 81 -17.89 -25.95 1.91
CA LEU A 81 -18.66 -27.05 2.47
C LEU A 81 -17.69 -28.22 2.69
N GLN A 82 -17.61 -28.69 3.92
CA GLN A 82 -16.90 -29.91 4.27
C GLN A 82 -17.90 -30.89 4.87
N MET A 83 -17.87 -32.14 4.44
CA MET A 83 -18.76 -33.19 4.94
C MET A 83 -17.94 -34.42 5.26
N ASP A 84 -18.21 -35.02 6.41
CA ASP A 84 -17.67 -36.32 6.82
C ASP A 84 -18.82 -37.27 7.12
N MET A 85 -18.84 -38.41 6.42
CA MET A 85 -19.92 -39.39 6.50
C MET A 85 -19.40 -40.63 7.23
N LYS A 86 -20.01 -40.96 8.36
CA LYS A 86 -19.62 -42.14 9.17
C LYS A 86 -20.47 -43.37 8.84
N ILE A 87 -21.62 -43.16 8.18
CA ILE A 87 -22.51 -44.21 7.69
C ILE A 87 -22.70 -44.16 6.17
N THR A 88 -23.11 -45.29 5.60
CA THR A 88 -23.54 -45.38 4.19
C THR A 88 -25.07 -45.30 4.07
N GLY A 89 -25.56 -44.97 2.87
CA GLY A 89 -26.99 -45.04 2.57
C GLY A 89 -27.83 -43.82 2.97
N LEU A 90 -27.22 -42.65 3.21
CA LEU A 90 -27.95 -41.40 3.39
C LEU A 90 -28.53 -40.88 2.06
N PRO A 91 -29.84 -40.68 1.94
CA PRO A 91 -30.44 -40.09 0.76
C PRO A 91 -29.93 -38.66 0.50
N VAL A 92 -29.69 -38.33 -0.78
CA VAL A 92 -29.25 -36.99 -1.19
C VAL A 92 -30.24 -35.90 -0.76
N SER A 93 -31.53 -36.22 -0.71
CA SER A 93 -32.56 -35.30 -0.22
C SER A 93 -32.36 -34.87 1.23
N ILE A 94 -31.95 -35.81 2.11
CA ILE A 94 -31.66 -35.52 3.52
C ILE A 94 -30.40 -34.65 3.64
N VAL A 95 -29.37 -34.94 2.85
CA VAL A 95 -28.15 -34.11 2.80
C VAL A 95 -28.49 -32.67 2.36
N ALA A 96 -29.33 -32.51 1.33
CA ALA A 96 -29.77 -31.20 0.86
C ALA A 96 -30.58 -30.45 1.92
N GLU A 97 -31.46 -31.14 2.66
CA GLU A 97 -32.19 -30.56 3.79
C GLU A 97 -31.23 -30.08 4.89
N ALA A 98 -30.23 -30.90 5.24
CA ALA A 98 -29.24 -30.57 6.26
C ALA A 98 -28.44 -29.32 5.89
N ILE A 99 -27.97 -29.22 4.65
CA ILE A 99 -27.27 -28.02 4.14
C ILE A 99 -28.20 -26.79 4.17
N THR A 100 -29.47 -26.98 3.82
CA THR A 100 -30.46 -25.88 3.84
C THR A 100 -30.71 -25.38 5.26
N LYS A 101 -30.83 -26.27 6.24
CA LYS A 101 -30.99 -25.91 7.66
C LYS A 101 -29.77 -25.16 8.21
N ALA A 102 -28.56 -25.49 7.74
CA ALA A 102 -27.34 -24.80 8.14
C ALA A 102 -27.34 -23.30 7.80
N ARG A 103 -28.14 -22.87 6.81
CA ARG A 103 -28.26 -21.45 6.43
C ARG A 103 -28.74 -20.59 7.60
N ALA A 104 -29.75 -21.03 8.33
CA ALA A 104 -30.31 -20.25 9.44
C ALA A 104 -29.27 -20.03 10.54
N ALA A 105 -28.51 -21.07 10.89
CA ALA A 105 -27.42 -21.00 11.86
C ALA A 105 -26.31 -20.03 11.42
N ARG A 106 -25.88 -20.14 10.15
CA ARG A 106 -24.87 -19.24 9.58
C ARG A 106 -25.31 -17.79 9.60
N LEU A 107 -26.55 -17.49 9.22
CA LEU A 107 -27.08 -16.13 9.22
C LEU A 107 -27.20 -15.58 10.63
N HIS A 108 -27.60 -16.41 11.60
CA HIS A 108 -27.63 -16.02 13.01
C HIS A 108 -26.24 -15.66 13.54
N ILE A 109 -25.23 -16.48 13.26
CA ILE A 109 -23.84 -16.20 13.65
C ILE A 109 -23.34 -14.92 12.95
N LEU A 110 -23.64 -14.76 11.66
CA LEU A 110 -23.27 -13.58 10.88
C LEU A 110 -23.85 -12.30 11.49
N GLU A 111 -25.11 -12.32 11.91
CA GLU A 111 -25.78 -11.19 12.58
C GLU A 111 -25.05 -10.81 13.88
N LYS A 112 -24.63 -11.79 14.69
CA LYS A 112 -23.85 -11.51 15.91
C LYS A 112 -22.47 -10.95 15.60
N MET A 113 -21.82 -11.42 14.53
CA MET A 113 -20.55 -10.87 14.07
C MET A 113 -20.69 -9.42 13.60
N THR A 114 -21.69 -9.12 12.77
CA THR A 114 -21.90 -7.77 12.22
C THR A 114 -22.38 -6.78 13.28
N ALA A 115 -23.01 -7.25 14.36
CA ALA A 115 -23.29 -6.43 15.53
C ALA A 115 -22.01 -5.96 16.26
N ALA A 116 -20.90 -6.71 16.13
CA ALA A 116 -19.61 -6.33 16.70
C ALA A 116 -18.78 -5.46 15.75
N ILE A 117 -18.71 -5.84 14.46
CA ILE A 117 -18.03 -5.08 13.41
C ILE A 117 -18.90 -5.14 12.15
N ASP A 118 -19.52 -4.04 11.77
CA ASP A 118 -20.49 -3.96 10.68
C ASP A 118 -19.83 -3.95 9.29
N LYS A 119 -18.74 -3.20 9.15
CA LYS A 119 -17.95 -3.06 7.91
C LYS A 119 -16.45 -3.11 8.21
N PRO A 120 -15.60 -3.49 7.24
CA PRO A 120 -14.15 -3.31 7.38
C PRO A 120 -13.81 -1.87 7.76
N ARG A 121 -12.81 -1.68 8.62
CA ARG A 121 -12.31 -0.33 8.94
C ARG A 121 -11.81 0.35 7.68
N GLU A 122 -12.09 1.65 7.55
CA GLU A 122 -11.69 2.45 6.38
C GLU A 122 -10.18 2.64 6.32
N GLU A 123 -9.52 2.70 7.48
CA GLU A 123 -8.07 2.79 7.59
C GLU A 123 -7.49 1.48 8.10
N LEU A 124 -6.43 0.97 7.46
CA LEU A 124 -5.66 -0.14 8.04
C LEU A 124 -5.10 0.28 9.41
N SER A 125 -4.85 -0.69 10.28
CA SER A 125 -4.24 -0.47 11.61
C SER A 125 -2.98 0.41 11.53
N PRO A 126 -2.73 1.31 12.52
CA PRO A 126 -1.51 2.12 12.56
C PRO A 126 -0.23 1.29 12.68
N TYR A 127 -0.34 0.03 13.14
CA TYR A 127 0.77 -0.91 13.23
C TYR A 127 0.89 -1.79 11.98
N ALA A 128 -0.08 -1.73 11.06
CA ALA A 128 -0.01 -2.45 9.81
C ALA A 128 0.93 -1.71 8.85
N PRO A 129 1.87 -2.41 8.18
CA PRO A 129 2.72 -1.80 7.19
C PRO A 129 1.89 -1.09 6.12
N ARG A 130 2.12 0.20 5.94
CA ARG A 130 1.51 0.97 4.85
C ARG A 130 2.26 0.63 3.57
N LEU A 131 1.51 0.17 2.57
CA LEU A 131 1.97 0.02 1.20
C LEU A 131 1.53 1.25 0.41
N LEU A 132 2.48 2.09 0.02
CA LEU A 132 2.26 3.18 -0.91
C LEU A 132 2.80 2.77 -2.26
N THR A 133 1.97 2.87 -3.29
CA THR A 133 2.39 2.62 -4.67
C THR A 133 2.39 3.94 -5.42
N ILE A 134 3.51 4.25 -6.08
CA ILE A 134 3.63 5.38 -7.00
C ILE A 134 4.12 4.87 -8.36
N LYS A 135 3.83 5.62 -9.42
CA LYS A 135 4.31 5.31 -10.77
C LYS A 135 5.30 6.38 -11.21
N ILE A 136 6.50 5.96 -11.59
CA ILE A 136 7.56 6.81 -12.13
C ILE A 136 7.76 6.50 -13.61
N ASP A 137 8.42 7.40 -14.34
CA ASP A 137 8.84 7.09 -15.70
C ASP A 137 9.95 6.01 -15.67
N PRO A 138 9.87 4.94 -16.47
CA PRO A 138 10.90 3.90 -16.54
C PRO A 138 12.32 4.43 -16.77
N GLU A 139 12.48 5.59 -17.43
CA GLU A 139 13.78 6.23 -17.64
C GLU A 139 14.48 6.61 -16.32
N PHE A 140 13.71 6.86 -15.24
CA PHE A 140 14.26 7.23 -13.93
C PHE A 140 14.55 6.04 -13.03
N ILE A 141 14.20 4.81 -13.41
CA ILE A 141 14.45 3.61 -12.58
C ILE A 141 15.94 3.50 -12.22
N GLY A 142 16.82 3.65 -13.22
CA GLY A 142 18.27 3.59 -13.01
C GLY A 142 18.80 4.66 -12.04
N MET A 143 18.16 5.84 -12.03
CA MET A 143 18.50 6.95 -11.12
C MET A 143 18.08 6.64 -9.68
N VAL A 144 16.88 6.10 -9.48
CA VAL A 144 16.35 5.76 -8.15
C VAL A 144 17.12 4.59 -7.53
N ILE A 145 17.48 3.58 -8.33
CA ILE A 145 18.30 2.45 -7.86
C ILE A 145 19.74 2.94 -7.57
N GLY A 146 20.32 3.71 -8.51
CA GLY A 146 21.70 4.15 -8.46
C GLY A 146 22.72 3.03 -8.70
N PRO A 147 24.02 3.37 -8.85
CA PRO A 147 25.05 2.38 -9.13
C PRO A 147 25.16 1.35 -7.99
N GLY A 148 24.94 0.08 -8.32
CA GLY A 148 24.96 -1.04 -7.36
C GLY A 148 23.85 -0.98 -6.29
N GLY A 149 22.76 -0.24 -6.55
CA GLY A 149 21.66 -0.08 -5.59
C GLY A 149 21.99 0.88 -4.44
N LYS A 150 23.04 1.72 -4.56
CA LYS A 150 23.47 2.61 -3.48
C LYS A 150 22.41 3.64 -3.09
N THR A 151 21.73 4.21 -4.08
CA THR A 151 20.72 5.25 -3.85
C THR A 151 19.51 4.68 -3.14
N ILE A 152 18.95 3.58 -3.66
CA ILE A 152 17.79 2.93 -3.03
C ILE A 152 18.13 2.44 -1.62
N LYS A 153 19.33 1.88 -1.38
CA LYS A 153 19.78 1.51 -0.03
C LYS A 153 19.84 2.72 0.91
N GLY A 154 20.37 3.84 0.45
CA GLY A 154 20.40 5.10 1.21
C GLY A 154 18.99 5.58 1.59
N ILE A 155 18.04 5.52 0.66
CA ILE A 155 16.63 5.86 0.93
C ILE A 155 16.04 4.92 1.99
N THR A 156 16.28 3.60 1.86
CA THR A 156 15.78 2.62 2.84
C THR A 156 16.40 2.78 4.22
N GLU A 157 17.70 3.13 4.31
CA GLU A 157 18.40 3.37 5.57
C GLU A 157 17.92 4.67 6.24
N GLN A 158 17.77 5.74 5.47
CA GLN A 158 17.34 7.05 5.98
C GLN A 158 15.89 7.03 6.49
N THR A 159 15.01 6.33 5.77
CA THR A 159 13.57 6.35 6.06
C THR A 159 13.10 5.15 6.87
N GLY A 160 13.85 4.05 6.88
CA GLY A 160 13.41 2.77 7.43
C GLY A 160 12.27 2.12 6.64
N ALA A 161 11.93 2.65 5.45
CA ALA A 161 10.99 2.02 4.53
C ALA A 161 11.71 1.00 3.65
N LYS A 162 11.00 -0.03 3.20
CA LYS A 162 11.45 -0.95 2.16
C LYS A 162 10.82 -0.52 0.83
N VAL A 163 11.67 -0.24 -0.14
CA VAL A 163 11.29 0.22 -1.49
C VAL A 163 11.57 -0.90 -2.48
N ASP A 164 10.60 -1.18 -3.34
CA ASP A 164 10.66 -2.16 -4.42
C ASP A 164 10.27 -1.47 -5.73
N ILE A 165 10.99 -1.73 -6.81
CA ILE A 165 10.80 -1.06 -8.10
C ILE A 165 10.70 -2.12 -9.19
N GLU A 166 9.58 -2.09 -9.91
CA GLU A 166 9.31 -2.93 -11.07
C GLU A 166 9.82 -2.28 -12.36
N ASP A 167 10.09 -3.10 -13.38
CA ASP A 167 10.62 -2.65 -14.69
C ASP A 167 9.64 -1.72 -15.45
N ASP A 168 8.36 -1.71 -15.08
CA ASP A 168 7.33 -0.85 -15.67
C ASP A 168 7.23 0.54 -15.01
N GLY A 169 8.12 0.83 -14.05
CA GLY A 169 8.14 2.08 -13.29
C GLY A 169 7.20 2.09 -12.08
N THR A 170 6.60 0.96 -11.71
CA THR A 170 5.83 0.85 -10.47
C THR A 170 6.77 0.76 -9.27
N VAL A 171 6.67 1.71 -8.35
CA VAL A 171 7.44 1.74 -7.10
C VAL A 171 6.52 1.46 -5.93
N THR A 172 6.82 0.40 -5.19
CA THR A 172 6.10 0.00 -3.98
C THR A 172 6.95 0.32 -2.76
N ILE A 173 6.42 1.17 -1.89
CA ILE A 173 7.06 1.64 -0.66
C ILE A 173 6.30 1.05 0.51
N SER A 174 6.99 0.27 1.34
CA SER A 174 6.42 -0.38 2.52
C SER A 174 7.12 0.09 3.79
N ALA A 175 6.36 0.59 4.77
CA ALA A 175 6.91 0.92 6.09
C ALA A 175 5.90 0.62 7.19
N ILE A 176 6.39 0.24 8.38
CA ILE A 176 5.54 0.02 9.56
C ILE A 176 4.81 1.31 9.95
N ASP A 177 5.48 2.45 9.78
CA ASP A 177 4.94 3.78 10.06
C ASP A 177 4.58 4.49 8.74
N GLY A 178 3.35 5.02 8.66
CA GLY A 178 2.88 5.76 7.49
C GLY A 178 3.72 7.00 7.20
N GLU A 179 4.26 7.68 8.21
CA GLU A 179 5.10 8.86 8.01
C GLU A 179 6.44 8.50 7.35
N LYS A 180 7.01 7.34 7.71
CA LYS A 180 8.23 6.82 7.07
C LYS A 180 8.00 6.47 5.60
N ALA A 181 6.86 5.86 5.29
CA ALA A 181 6.48 5.57 3.91
C ALA A 181 6.30 6.87 3.10
N LYS A 182 5.67 7.90 3.67
CA LYS A 182 5.51 9.22 3.04
C LYS A 182 6.85 9.92 2.80
N ALA A 183 7.78 9.85 3.75
CA ALA A 183 9.11 10.43 3.60
C ALA A 183 9.88 9.78 2.44
N ALA A 184 9.86 8.45 2.35
CA ALA A 184 10.47 7.72 1.23
C ALA A 184 9.82 8.07 -0.11
N ARG A 185 8.48 8.21 -0.13
CA ARG A 185 7.73 8.63 -1.31
C ARG A 185 8.17 10.01 -1.78
N ALA A 186 8.27 10.99 -0.88
CA ALA A 186 8.66 12.36 -1.22
C ALA A 186 10.06 12.42 -1.84
N ILE A 187 11.01 11.64 -1.33
CA ILE A 187 12.36 11.56 -1.89
C ILE A 187 12.32 11.02 -3.32
N ILE A 188 11.61 9.91 -3.56
CA ILE A 188 11.52 9.29 -4.88
C ILE A 188 10.79 10.19 -5.88
N GLU A 189 9.68 10.82 -5.48
CA GLU A 189 8.97 11.79 -6.31
C GLU A 189 9.85 12.99 -6.65
N GLY A 190 10.64 13.51 -5.69
CA GLY A 190 11.59 14.59 -5.94
C GLY A 190 12.65 14.24 -6.98
N MET A 191 13.20 13.03 -6.93
CA MET A 191 14.19 12.54 -7.90
C MET A 191 13.59 12.34 -9.30
N THR A 192 12.39 11.78 -9.35
CA THR A 192 11.72 11.38 -10.59
C THR A 192 10.85 12.47 -11.21
N ARG A 193 10.76 13.64 -10.58
CA ARG A 193 10.06 14.80 -11.13
C ARG A 193 10.64 15.18 -12.49
N LYS A 194 9.78 15.13 -13.52
CA LYS A 194 10.13 15.62 -14.86
C LYS A 194 10.29 17.13 -14.80
N LEU A 195 11.44 17.59 -15.26
CA LEU A 195 11.76 19.00 -15.38
C LEU A 195 11.23 19.51 -16.70
N SER A 196 10.44 20.59 -16.67
CA SER A 196 9.94 21.24 -17.86
C SER A 196 10.63 22.59 -18.05
N ALA A 197 10.80 23.01 -19.31
CA ALA A 197 11.22 24.38 -19.60
C ALA A 197 10.17 25.34 -19.04
N GLY A 198 10.62 26.35 -18.28
CA GLY A 198 9.77 27.30 -17.57
C GLY A 198 9.66 27.07 -16.07
N ASP A 199 10.04 25.90 -15.54
CA ASP A 199 9.99 25.66 -14.10
C ASP A 199 10.98 26.56 -13.34
N VAL A 200 10.55 27.13 -12.22
CA VAL A 200 11.36 28.02 -11.36
C VAL A 200 11.66 27.31 -10.04
N TYR A 201 12.94 27.26 -9.67
CA TYR A 201 13.44 26.63 -8.46
C TYR A 201 14.36 27.56 -7.70
N VAL A 202 14.50 27.34 -6.39
CA VAL A 202 15.62 27.88 -5.61
C VAL A 202 16.71 26.81 -5.62
N GLY A 203 17.93 27.21 -5.94
CA GLY A 203 19.07 26.30 -5.95
C GLY A 203 20.31 26.92 -5.36
N LYS A 204 21.25 26.07 -4.99
CA LYS A 204 22.53 26.47 -4.39
C LYS A 204 23.65 26.38 -5.41
N VAL A 205 24.49 27.41 -5.49
CA VAL A 205 25.65 27.42 -6.39
C VAL A 205 26.68 26.39 -5.90
N THR A 206 26.94 25.36 -6.70
CA THR A 206 27.90 24.29 -6.36
C THR A 206 29.29 24.57 -6.91
N ARG A 207 29.38 25.15 -8.11
CA ARG A 207 30.65 25.42 -8.78
C ARG A 207 30.56 26.60 -9.74
N ILE A 208 31.61 27.39 -9.82
CA ILE A 208 31.74 28.50 -10.78
C ILE A 208 32.82 28.16 -11.81
N ILE A 209 32.56 28.49 -13.09
CA ILE A 209 33.52 28.42 -14.19
C ILE A 209 33.52 29.76 -14.96
N PRO A 210 34.56 30.09 -15.75
CA PRO A 210 34.64 31.40 -16.42
C PRO A 210 33.45 31.76 -17.33
N ILE A 211 32.73 30.75 -17.83
CA ILE A 211 31.59 30.91 -18.76
C ILE A 211 30.22 30.79 -18.07
N GLY A 212 30.16 30.51 -16.76
CA GLY A 212 28.89 30.31 -16.05
C GLY A 212 29.00 29.72 -14.64
N ALA A 213 27.86 29.52 -14.00
CA ALA A 213 27.77 28.90 -12.67
C ALA A 213 26.88 27.65 -12.72
N PHE A 214 27.29 26.60 -12.00
CA PHE A 214 26.48 25.40 -11.76
C PHE A 214 25.67 25.60 -10.49
N VAL A 215 24.38 25.30 -10.59
CA VAL A 215 23.42 25.42 -9.50
C VAL A 215 22.72 24.08 -9.34
N GLU A 216 22.78 23.52 -8.14
CA GLU A 216 21.99 22.36 -7.73
C GLU A 216 20.64 22.88 -7.22
N PHE A 217 19.57 22.51 -7.92
CA PHE A 217 18.20 23.00 -7.61
C PHE A 217 17.25 21.87 -7.22
N LEU A 218 17.66 20.61 -7.42
CA LEU A 218 17.06 19.42 -6.84
C LEU A 218 18.19 18.45 -6.46
N PRO A 219 18.00 17.58 -5.45
CA PRO A 219 19.03 16.62 -5.04
C PRO A 219 19.53 15.79 -6.22
N GLY A 220 20.81 15.94 -6.56
CA GLY A 220 21.45 15.22 -7.66
C GLY A 220 21.13 15.74 -9.08
N LYS A 221 20.43 16.87 -9.23
CA LYS A 221 20.24 17.56 -10.51
C LYS A 221 20.88 18.95 -10.48
N GLU A 222 21.92 19.11 -11.30
CA GLU A 222 22.58 20.39 -11.52
C GLU A 222 22.22 20.98 -12.89
N GLY A 223 22.10 22.30 -12.94
CA GLY A 223 21.98 23.05 -14.19
C GLY A 223 23.03 24.15 -14.28
N MET A 224 23.32 24.61 -15.49
CA MET A 224 24.32 25.65 -15.74
C MET A 224 23.63 26.96 -16.13
N ILE A 225 23.98 28.04 -15.42
CA ILE A 225 23.64 29.41 -15.81
C ILE A 225 24.81 29.95 -16.63
N HIS A 226 24.56 30.30 -17.89
CA HIS A 226 25.56 30.97 -18.72
C HIS A 226 25.78 32.42 -18.24
N ILE A 227 26.99 32.98 -18.40
CA ILE A 227 27.32 34.34 -17.92
C ILE A 227 26.35 35.42 -18.45
N SER A 228 25.84 35.26 -19.68
CA SER A 228 24.85 36.17 -20.27
C SER A 228 23.42 36.02 -19.74
N GLN A 229 23.19 35.09 -18.82
CA GLN A 229 21.89 34.78 -18.21
C GLN A 229 21.89 35.00 -16.69
N LEU A 230 22.98 35.55 -16.14
CA LEU A 230 23.12 35.90 -14.72
C LEU A 230 22.40 37.21 -14.37
N ALA A 231 22.56 38.23 -15.21
CA ALA A 231 21.99 39.55 -15.03
C ALA A 231 21.59 40.17 -16.38
N ASP A 232 20.74 41.19 -16.32
CA ASP A 232 20.17 41.91 -17.47
C ASP A 232 21.15 42.92 -18.09
N TYR A 233 22.29 43.12 -17.44
CA TYR A 233 23.44 43.87 -17.92
C TYR A 233 24.63 42.96 -18.27
N ARG A 234 25.65 43.55 -18.92
CA ARG A 234 26.87 42.84 -19.29
C ARG A 234 27.71 42.56 -18.05
N VAL A 235 27.69 41.31 -17.60
CA VAL A 235 28.52 40.81 -16.50
C VAL A 235 29.96 40.57 -16.99
N GLY A 236 30.94 41.11 -16.26
CA GLY A 236 32.37 40.96 -16.57
C GLY A 236 32.92 39.61 -16.11
N LYS A 237 32.62 39.22 -14.87
CA LYS A 237 33.01 37.94 -14.27
C LYS A 237 31.83 37.32 -13.54
N VAL A 238 31.73 35.99 -13.55
CA VAL A 238 30.63 35.27 -12.90
C VAL A 238 30.66 35.49 -11.38
N GLU A 239 31.86 35.60 -10.81
CA GLU A 239 32.10 35.85 -9.39
C GLU A 239 31.58 37.20 -8.90
N ASP A 240 31.29 38.14 -9.81
CA ASP A 240 30.70 39.44 -9.44
C ASP A 240 29.22 39.31 -9.05
N GLU A 241 28.54 38.24 -9.50
CA GLU A 241 27.09 38.05 -9.33
C GLU A 241 26.69 36.90 -8.40
N VAL A 242 27.55 35.89 -8.27
CA VAL A 242 27.30 34.68 -7.48
C VAL A 242 28.57 34.17 -6.83
N ALA A 243 28.47 33.73 -5.57
CA ALA A 243 29.52 33.00 -4.88
C ALA A 243 29.16 31.51 -4.75
N ILE A 244 30.18 30.66 -4.56
CA ILE A 244 29.95 29.25 -4.24
C ILE A 244 29.21 29.16 -2.91
N GLY A 245 28.08 28.46 -2.91
CA GLY A 245 27.22 28.30 -1.76
C GLY A 245 26.04 29.28 -1.68
N ASP A 246 25.94 30.26 -2.59
CA ASP A 246 24.81 31.18 -2.62
C ASP A 246 23.51 30.48 -3.04
N GLU A 247 22.41 30.89 -2.42
CA GLU A 247 21.06 30.50 -2.83
C GLU A 247 20.51 31.49 -3.86
N VAL A 248 20.20 30.98 -5.05
CA VAL A 248 19.70 31.77 -6.18
C VAL A 248 18.42 31.17 -6.73
N ILE A 249 17.51 32.05 -7.20
CA ILE A 249 16.29 31.63 -7.91
C ILE A 249 16.65 31.49 -9.39
N VAL A 250 16.32 30.32 -9.94
CA VAL A 250 16.68 29.93 -11.31
C VAL A 250 15.46 29.38 -12.04
N LYS A 251 15.35 29.71 -13.33
CA LYS A 251 14.33 29.17 -14.23
C LYS A 251 14.98 28.25 -15.26
N ILE A 252 14.36 27.11 -15.54
CA ILE A 252 14.82 26.20 -16.60
C ILE A 252 14.50 26.84 -17.94
N ARG A 253 15.54 27.22 -18.68
CA ARG A 253 15.37 27.81 -20.02
C ARG A 253 15.11 26.74 -21.06
N GLU A 254 15.95 25.72 -21.06
CA GLU A 254 15.89 24.61 -22.01
C GLU A 254 16.64 23.40 -21.45
N ILE A 255 16.29 22.22 -21.95
CA ILE A 255 17.03 20.97 -21.72
C ILE A 255 17.57 20.54 -23.09
N ASP A 256 18.90 20.52 -23.21
CA ASP A 256 19.59 20.15 -24.46
C ASP A 256 19.37 18.66 -24.79
N GLN A 257 19.60 18.26 -26.04
CA GLN A 257 19.45 16.87 -26.52
C GLN A 257 20.35 15.86 -25.77
N ARG A 258 21.37 16.36 -25.08
CA ARG A 258 22.26 15.58 -24.19
C ARG A 258 21.79 15.53 -22.73
N GLY A 259 20.59 16.03 -22.42
CA GLY A 259 20.03 16.07 -21.07
C GLY A 259 20.64 17.15 -20.16
N ARG A 260 21.40 18.10 -20.71
CA ARG A 260 22.00 19.22 -19.94
C ARG A 260 20.94 20.29 -19.72
N ILE A 261 20.79 20.72 -18.46
CA ILE A 261 19.80 21.71 -18.05
C ILE A 261 20.45 23.11 -18.11
N ASN A 262 19.93 23.96 -19.00
CA ASN A 262 20.35 25.36 -19.09
C ASN A 262 19.41 26.21 -18.24
N LEU A 263 19.98 26.92 -17.28
CA LEU A 263 19.27 27.77 -16.33
C LEU A 263 19.41 29.24 -16.69
N THR A 264 18.45 30.06 -16.28
CA THR A 264 18.50 31.51 -16.39
C THR A 264 18.01 32.17 -15.10
N ARG A 265 18.62 33.31 -14.74
CA ARG A 265 18.12 34.22 -13.68
C ARG A 265 17.23 35.33 -14.24
N LEU A 266 17.12 35.42 -15.58
CA LEU A 266 16.36 36.44 -16.28
C LEU A 266 14.91 36.01 -16.54
N GLY A 267 14.01 37.00 -16.57
CA GLY A 267 12.60 36.76 -16.94
C GLY A 267 11.81 35.93 -15.93
N ILE A 268 12.18 36.00 -14.64
CA ILE A 268 11.47 35.37 -13.54
C ILE A 268 10.44 36.38 -12.99
N HIS A 269 9.15 36.03 -13.03
CA HIS A 269 8.11 36.91 -12.50
C HIS A 269 8.17 36.94 -10.95
N PRO A 270 7.90 38.08 -10.28
CA PRO A 270 7.92 38.17 -8.81
C PRO A 270 7.06 37.12 -8.09
N ASP A 271 5.95 36.72 -8.70
CA ASP A 271 5.04 35.69 -8.16
C ASP A 271 5.64 34.28 -8.27
N GLU A 272 6.34 33.98 -9.37
CA GLU A 272 7.06 32.70 -9.57
C GLU A 272 8.21 32.56 -8.57
N ALA A 273 8.93 33.67 -8.30
CA ALA A 273 9.99 33.73 -7.30
C ALA A 273 9.47 33.49 -5.88
N THR A 274 8.27 33.99 -5.57
CA THR A 274 7.63 33.82 -4.26
C THR A 274 7.16 32.37 -4.06
N ALA A 275 6.56 31.77 -5.09
CA ALA A 275 6.14 30.36 -5.07
C ALA A 275 7.33 29.40 -4.91
N ALA A 276 8.45 29.66 -5.60
CA ALA A 276 9.66 28.85 -5.49
C ALA A 276 10.26 28.89 -4.07
N ARG A 277 10.27 30.06 -3.42
CA ARG A 277 10.72 30.20 -2.02
C ARG A 277 9.80 29.48 -1.03
N GLY A 278 8.49 29.48 -1.28
CA GLY A 278 7.51 28.77 -0.44
C GLY A 278 7.66 27.24 -0.49
N ALA A 279 8.06 26.68 -1.64
CA ALA A 279 8.23 25.24 -1.84
C ALA A 279 9.49 24.65 -1.15
N VAL A 280 10.43 25.49 -0.72
CA VAL A 280 11.65 25.08 0.02
C VAL A 280 11.46 25.14 1.54
N ALA A 281 10.45 25.88 2.01
CA ALA A 281 10.17 26.09 3.44
C ALA A 281 9.17 25.08 4.05
N GLN A 282 8.69 24.11 3.28
CA GLN A 282 7.86 22.97 3.72
C GLN A 282 8.64 21.67 3.59
#